data_AF-A0A5N0GPD2-F1
#
_entry.id   AF-A0A5N0GPD2-F1
#
_cell.length_a   1.000
_cell.length_b   1.000
_cell.length_c   1.000
_cell.angle_alpha   90.00
_cell.angle_beta   90.00
_cell.angle_gamma   90.00
#
_symmetry.space_group_name_H-M   'P 1'
#
loop_
_entity.id
_entity.type
_entity.pdbx_description
1 polymer ?
#
loop_
_entity_poly.entity_id
_entity_poly.type
_entity_poly.pdbx_seq_one_letter_code
_entity_poly.pdbx_strand_id
1 'polypeptide(L)'
;MKDGRWVTIADSQFPHEKRGLEAIKRALPDAPPFRAWANFEFRDNRGRWHEVDLLVLARDMLYLIELKHYRGILRGNDHVWMRDGHRAEDSPLLLARRKAQYF
;
A
#
# COMPACT_ATOMS: atom_id res chain seq x y z
N MET A 1 9.98 -10.20 -8.65
CA MET A 1 11.23 -9.45 -8.39
C MET A 1 12.18 -10.23 -7.49
N LYS A 2 13.48 -10.35 -7.86
CA LYS A 2 14.51 -11.02 -7.05
C LYS A 2 15.03 -10.11 -5.94
N ASP A 3 15.76 -10.72 -5.00
CA ASP A 3 16.38 -10.01 -3.88
C ASP A 3 17.44 -9.00 -4.38
N GLY A 4 17.41 -7.78 -3.83
CA GLY A 4 18.21 -6.62 -4.26
C GLY A 4 17.43 -5.47 -4.90
N ARG A 5 16.20 -5.71 -5.38
CA ARG A 5 15.27 -4.66 -5.85
C ARG A 5 14.03 -4.48 -4.98
N TRP A 6 13.77 -5.44 -4.09
CA TRP A 6 12.75 -5.36 -3.05
C TRP A 6 13.44 -5.19 -1.69
N VAL A 7 13.02 -4.19 -0.92
CA VAL A 7 13.49 -3.94 0.45
C VAL A 7 12.28 -3.96 1.38
N THR A 8 12.33 -4.81 2.41
CA THR A 8 11.37 -4.77 3.52
C THR A 8 12.01 -3.98 4.66
N ILE A 9 11.42 -2.85 5.05
CA ILE A 9 11.97 -1.96 6.09
C ILE A 9 11.59 -2.49 7.47
N ALA A 10 10.30 -2.81 7.66
CA ALA A 10 9.80 -3.45 8.87
C ALA A 10 9.02 -4.72 8.53
N ASP A 11 9.19 -5.77 9.33
CA ASP A 11 8.38 -6.97 9.18
C ASP A 11 6.94 -6.69 9.62
N SER A 12 5.97 -7.03 8.75
CA SER A 12 4.57 -7.01 9.14
C SER A 12 4.30 -8.00 10.27
N GLN A 13 3.42 -7.67 11.20
CA GLN A 13 2.91 -8.62 12.19
C GLN A 13 1.66 -9.36 11.71
N PHE A 14 1.11 -8.96 10.56
CA PHE A 14 -0.16 -9.45 10.04
C PHE A 14 0.04 -10.42 8.88
N PRO A 15 -0.32 -11.72 9.03
CA PRO A 15 -0.09 -12.72 7.99
C PRO A 15 -0.75 -12.40 6.65
N HIS A 16 -1.88 -11.68 6.66
CA HIS A 16 -2.58 -11.29 5.44
C HIS A 16 -1.85 -10.21 4.64
N GLU A 17 -1.21 -9.26 5.33
CA GLU A 17 -0.40 -8.22 4.73
C GLU A 17 0.86 -8.83 4.10
N LYS A 18 1.57 -9.71 4.82
CA LYS A 18 2.71 -10.49 4.25
C LYS A 18 2.33 -11.20 2.96
N ARG A 19 1.18 -11.87 2.95
CA ARG A 19 0.70 -12.58 1.74
C ARG A 19 0.41 -11.61 0.59
N GLY A 20 -0.16 -10.44 0.88
CA GLY A 20 -0.43 -9.42 -0.13
C GLY A 20 0.87 -8.86 -0.73
N LEU A 21 1.84 -8.51 0.12
CA LEU A 21 3.15 -8.03 -0.32
C LEU A 21 3.90 -9.07 -1.14
N GLU A 22 3.90 -10.33 -0.72
CA GLU A 22 4.50 -11.45 -1.48
C GLU A 22 3.84 -11.65 -2.85
N ALA A 23 2.51 -11.50 -2.94
CA ALA A 23 1.82 -11.55 -4.22
C ALA A 23 2.26 -10.42 -5.16
N ILE A 24 2.40 -9.20 -4.62
CA ILE A 24 2.90 -8.04 -5.39
C ILE A 24 4.36 -8.24 -5.80
N LYS A 25 5.24 -8.69 -4.88
CA LYS A 25 6.65 -8.99 -5.17
C LYS A 25 6.80 -9.98 -6.33
N ARG A 26 5.93 -10.99 -6.41
CA ARG A 26 5.90 -11.97 -7.51
C ARG A 26 5.39 -11.37 -8.82
N ALA A 27 4.42 -10.46 -8.76
CA ALA A 27 3.85 -9.80 -9.94
C ALA A 27 4.76 -8.72 -10.54
N LEU A 28 5.59 -8.06 -9.73
CA LEU A 28 6.45 -6.98 -10.21
C LEU A 28 7.59 -7.49 -11.11
N PRO A 29 7.84 -6.81 -12.26
CA PRO A 29 8.96 -7.13 -13.14
C PRO A 29 10.30 -7.11 -12.41
N ASP A 30 11.16 -8.08 -12.72
CA ASP A 30 12.52 -8.15 -12.20
C ASP A 30 13.53 -7.48 -13.14
N ALA A 31 13.30 -6.21 -13.47
CA ALA A 31 14.14 -5.45 -14.40
C ALA A 31 14.24 -3.97 -13.99
N PRO A 32 15.32 -3.25 -14.33
CA PRO A 32 15.36 -1.81 -14.17
C PRO A 32 14.22 -1.11 -14.95
N PRO A 33 13.65 -0.02 -14.42
CA PRO A 33 13.99 0.66 -13.16
C PRO A 33 13.22 0.14 -11.93
N PHE A 34 12.52 -1.01 -12.03
CA PHE A 34 11.60 -1.45 -10.99
C PHE A 34 12.30 -1.66 -9.64
N ARG A 35 11.81 -0.99 -8.60
CA ARG A 35 12.25 -1.14 -7.20
C ARG A 35 11.05 -1.01 -6.26
N ALA A 36 11.13 -1.65 -5.10
CA ALA A 36 10.06 -1.66 -4.12
C ALA A 36 10.59 -1.53 -2.69
N TRP A 37 9.90 -0.75 -1.86
CA TRP A 37 10.15 -0.56 -0.44
C TRP A 37 8.86 -0.84 0.32
N ALA A 38 8.85 -1.89 1.13
CA ALA A 38 7.69 -2.32 1.90
C ALA A 38 7.80 -1.91 3.36
N ASN A 39 6.67 -1.57 3.97
CA ASN A 39 6.47 -1.36 5.40
C ASN A 39 7.41 -0.33 6.00
N PHE A 40 7.34 0.89 5.49
CA PHE A 40 8.14 2.01 5.97
C PHE A 40 7.27 3.13 6.52
N GLU A 41 7.90 3.99 7.30
CA GLU A 41 7.29 5.20 7.82
C GLU A 41 8.04 6.42 7.29
N PHE A 42 7.31 7.51 7.08
CA PHE A 42 7.91 8.81 6.79
C PHE A 42 7.24 9.91 7.61
N ARG A 43 7.97 11.01 7.81
CA ARG A 43 7.48 12.19 8.52
C ARG A 43 7.18 13.29 7.52
N ASP A 44 5.95 13.81 7.54
CA ASP A 44 5.55 14.91 6.65
C ASP A 44 6.14 16.26 7.10
N ASN A 45 5.99 17.28 6.25
CA ASN A 45 6.47 18.64 6.52
C ASN A 45 5.77 19.36 7.70
N ARG A 46 4.73 18.75 8.28
CA ARG A 46 4.05 19.21 9.50
C ARG A 46 4.44 18.37 10.72
N GLY A 47 5.39 17.46 10.56
CA GLY A 47 5.93 16.64 11.61
C GLY A 47 5.09 15.41 11.96
N ARG A 48 4.07 15.04 11.17
CA ARG A 48 3.25 13.84 11.39
C ARG A 48 3.89 12.62 10.75
N TRP A 49 3.84 11.49 11.47
CA TRP A 49 4.26 10.20 10.96
C TRP A 49 3.16 9.54 10.13
N HIS A 50 3.56 8.92 9.03
CA HIS A 50 2.69 8.13 8.16
C HIS A 50 3.35 6.79 7.87
N GLU A 51 2.65 5.70 8.18
CA GLU A 51 2.99 4.35 7.74
C GLU A 51 2.56 4.15 6.28
N VAL A 52 3.33 3.42 5.50
CA VAL A 52 3.04 3.04 4.11
C VAL A 52 3.38 1.58 3.89
N ASP A 53 2.42 0.80 3.39
CA ASP A 53 2.63 -0.63 3.16
C ASP A 53 3.62 -0.89 2.02
N LEU A 54 3.55 -0.13 0.93
CA LEU A 54 4.44 -0.34 -0.22
C LEU A 54 4.64 0.92 -1.08
N LEU A 55 5.89 1.19 -1.45
CA LEU A 55 6.27 2.16 -2.47
C LEU A 55 6.97 1.44 -3.62
N VAL A 56 6.53 1.68 -4.87
CA VAL A 56 7.09 1.03 -6.07
C VAL A 56 7.55 2.08 -7.08
N LEU A 57 8.84 2.08 -7.39
CA LEU A 57 9.38 2.76 -8.57
C LEU A 57 9.10 1.89 -9.79
N ALA A 58 8.43 2.44 -10.80
CA ALA A 58 8.19 1.81 -12.09
C ALA A 58 8.87 2.61 -13.21
N ARG A 59 8.56 2.27 -14.48
CA ARG A 59 9.14 2.93 -15.66
C ARG A 59 8.75 4.40 -15.80
N ASP A 60 7.55 4.73 -15.37
CA ASP A 60 6.87 6.01 -15.63
C ASP A 60 6.65 6.82 -14.36
N MET A 61 6.43 6.16 -13.22
CA MET A 61 6.10 6.84 -11.98
C MET A 61 6.48 6.05 -10.73
N LEU A 62 6.30 6.71 -9.59
CA LEU A 62 6.39 6.15 -8.26
C LEU A 62 4.97 5.92 -7.73
N TYR A 63 4.66 4.68 -7.37
CA TYR A 63 3.36 4.28 -6.84
C TYR A 63 3.43 4.10 -5.33
N LEU A 64 2.57 4.81 -4.59
CA LEU A 64 2.29 4.53 -3.19
C LEU A 64 1.07 3.62 -3.11
N ILE A 65 1.22 2.47 -2.45
CA ILE A 65 0.23 1.40 -2.42
C ILE A 65 -0.09 1.07 -0.96
N GLU A 66 -1.38 1.05 -0.63
CA GLU A 66 -1.92 0.67 0.67
C GLU A 66 -2.72 -0.63 0.51
N LEU A 67 -2.43 -1.63 1.32
CA LEU A 67 -3.08 -2.92 1.32
C LEU A 67 -4.29 -2.89 2.26
N LYS A 68 -5.43 -3.36 1.77
CA LYS A 68 -6.62 -3.57 2.59
C LYS A 68 -7.13 -4.99 2.41
N HIS A 69 -7.32 -5.68 3.53
CA HIS A 69 -7.82 -7.05 3.54
C HIS A 69 -9.33 -7.05 3.84
N TYR A 70 -10.12 -6.77 2.80
CA TYR A 70 -11.57 -6.90 2.82
C TYR A 70 -12.03 -8.22 2.19
N ARG A 71 -13.26 -8.62 2.47
CA ARG A 71 -13.92 -9.80 1.90
C ARG A 71 -15.33 -9.44 1.45
N GLY A 72 -15.83 -10.18 0.45
CA GLY A 72 -17.16 -9.96 -0.11
C GLY A 72 -17.19 -8.87 -1.17
N ILE A 73 -18.39 -8.37 -1.48
CA ILE A 73 -18.60 -7.32 -2.47
C ILE A 73 -18.46 -5.96 -1.80
N LEU A 74 -17.51 -5.15 -2.28
CA LEU A 74 -17.39 -3.74 -1.90
C LEU A 74 -18.34 -2.91 -2.78
N ARG A 75 -19.19 -2.12 -2.13
CA ARG A 75 -20.09 -1.13 -2.77
C ARG A 75 -19.81 0.26 -2.20
N GLY A 76 -20.38 1.29 -2.83
CA GLY A 76 -20.26 2.67 -2.36
C GLY A 76 -19.53 3.56 -3.36
N ASN A 77 -18.78 4.53 -2.86
CA ASN A 77 -18.08 5.55 -3.66
C ASN A 77 -16.70 5.87 -3.06
N ASP A 78 -16.09 6.97 -3.51
CA ASP A 78 -14.78 7.45 -3.06
C ASP A 78 -14.76 8.00 -1.62
N HIS A 79 -15.92 8.19 -1.00
CA HIS A 79 -16.05 8.67 0.37
C HIS A 79 -16.45 7.57 1.36
N VAL A 80 -17.35 6.67 0.97
CA VAL A 80 -17.91 5.65 1.87
C VAL A 80 -17.95 4.31 1.18
N TRP A 81 -17.44 3.28 1.85
CA TRP A 81 -17.49 1.89 1.43
C TRP A 81 -18.47 1.09 2.29
N MET A 82 -19.16 0.15 1.66
CA MET A 82 -20.13 -0.75 2.28
C MET A 82 -19.80 -2.19 1.90
N ARG A 83 -19.96 -3.09 2.87
CA ARG A 83 -19.74 -4.53 2.70
C ARG A 83 -20.73 -5.30 3.57
N ASP A 84 -21.22 -6.42 3.04
CA ASP A 84 -22.31 -7.19 3.66
C ASP A 84 -21.94 -7.64 5.08
N GLY A 85 -22.84 -7.44 6.05
CA GLY A 85 -22.60 -7.80 7.46
C GLY A 85 -21.72 -6.83 8.24
N HIS A 86 -21.36 -5.67 7.66
CA HIS A 86 -20.57 -4.64 8.33
C HIS A 86 -21.20 -3.25 8.19
N ARG A 87 -20.89 -2.37 9.15
CA ARG A 87 -21.27 -0.96 9.08
C ARG A 87 -20.51 -0.29 7.91
N ALA A 88 -21.14 0.69 7.28
CA ALA A 88 -20.48 1.60 6.36
C ALA A 88 -19.25 2.23 7.02
N GLU A 89 -18.16 2.35 6.26
CA GLU A 89 -16.88 2.90 6.70
C GLU A 89 -16.34 3.91 5.70
N ASP A 90 -15.50 4.84 6.16
CA ASP A 90 -14.85 5.80 5.28
C ASP A 90 -13.98 5.06 4.26
N SER A 91 -14.04 5.50 3.00
CA SER A 91 -13.21 4.93 1.96
C SER A 91 -11.73 5.18 2.26
N PRO A 92 -10.86 4.16 2.16
CA PRO A 92 -9.43 4.33 2.39
C PRO A 92 -8.75 5.18 1.29
N LEU A 93 -9.44 5.44 0.17
CA LEU A 93 -8.88 6.12 -0.99
C LEU A 93 -8.41 7.54 -0.69
N LEU A 94 -9.18 8.32 0.09
CA LEU A 94 -8.81 9.69 0.42
C LEU A 94 -7.57 9.75 1.31
N LEU A 95 -7.44 8.81 2.26
CA LEU A 95 -6.26 8.74 3.12
C LEU A 95 -5.02 8.33 2.33
N ALA A 96 -5.13 7.33 1.46
CA ALA A 96 -4.04 6.92 0.56
C ALA A 96 -3.59 8.08 -0.35
N ARG A 97 -4.54 8.81 -0.95
CA ARG A 97 -4.25 10.02 -1.73
C ARG A 97 -3.51 11.07 -0.92
N ARG A 98 -3.97 11.35 0.30
CA ARG A 98 -3.33 12.35 1.18
C ARG A 98 -1.91 11.95 1.53
N LYS A 99 -1.64 10.68 1.86
CA LYS A 99 -0.28 10.17 2.09
C LYS A 99 0.63 10.46 0.88
N ALA A 100 0.16 10.14 -0.32
CA ALA A 100 0.90 10.40 -1.57
C ALA A 100 1.13 11.89 -1.89
N GLN A 101 0.36 12.80 -1.29
CA GLN A 101 0.56 14.25 -1.43
C GLN A 101 1.53 14.83 -0.39
N TYR A 102 1.80 14.08 0.69
CA TYR A 102 2.74 14.48 1.74
C TYR A 102 4.13 13.87 1.55
N PHE A 103 4.21 12.73 0.87
CA PHE A 103 5.45 12.07 0.47
C PHE A 103 6.15 12.86 -0.64
#